data_AF-A0A818BUC2-F1
#
_entry.id   AF-A0A818BUC2-F1
#
_cell.length_a   1.000
_cell.length_b   1.000
_cell.length_c   1.000
_cell.angle_alpha   90.00
_cell.angle_beta   90.00
_cell.angle_gamma   90.00
#
_symmetry.space_group_name_H-M   'P 1'
#
loop_
_entity.id
_entity.type
_entity.pdbx_description
1 polymer ?
#
loop_
_entity_poly.entity_id
_entity_poly.type
_entity_poly.pdbx_seq_one_letter_code
_entity_poly.pdbx_strand_id
1 'polypeptide(L)'
;MAHYAAPTQYYHFQIVFFESSPNIVQYLYYQASDGGSSATIGVQSSGSGSRIQYSYNSVSIPYGTSATSSPTLTLTFNTNSGTYTSSG
;
A
#
# COMPACT_ATOMS: atom_id res chain seq x y z
N MET A 1 -4.70 -15.19 1.83
CA MET A 1 -5.11 -14.09 2.74
C MET A 1 -3.82 -13.42 3.20
N ALA A 2 -3.62 -12.11 3.08
CA ALA A 2 -2.41 -11.50 3.67
C ALA A 2 -2.64 -11.41 5.18
N HIS A 3 -2.08 -12.35 5.95
CA HIS A 3 -2.25 -12.39 7.39
C HIS A 3 -1.15 -11.55 8.07
N TYR A 4 -1.46 -10.29 8.39
CA TYR A 4 -0.65 -9.47 9.30
C TYR A 4 -0.76 -10.03 10.74
N ALA A 5 -0.19 -11.21 10.99
CA ALA A 5 -0.12 -11.91 12.28
C ALA A 5 0.64 -13.25 12.21
N ALA A 6 0.93 -13.80 11.03
CA ALA A 6 1.65 -15.07 10.93
C ALA A 6 3.14 -14.85 11.25
N PRO A 7 3.72 -15.51 12.27
CA PRO A 7 5.10 -15.28 12.70
C PRO A 7 6.16 -15.66 11.66
N THR A 8 5.76 -16.38 10.61
CA THR A 8 6.62 -16.76 9.48
C THR A 8 6.47 -15.82 8.28
N GLN A 9 5.61 -14.81 8.36
CA GLN A 9 5.39 -13.85 7.29
C GLN A 9 6.17 -12.56 7.53
N TYR A 10 6.79 -12.06 6.47
CA TYR A 10 7.49 -10.77 6.48
C TYR A 10 6.80 -9.79 5.53
N TYR A 11 6.71 -8.55 5.98
CA TYR A 11 6.13 -7.43 5.25
C TYR A 11 7.12 -6.27 5.26
N HIS A 12 7.52 -5.82 4.08
CA HIS A 12 8.38 -4.66 3.94
C HIS A 12 7.69 -3.61 3.08
N PHE A 13 7.31 -2.51 3.74
CA PHE A 13 6.73 -1.34 3.09
C PHE A 13 7.25 -0.06 3.73
N GLN A 14 7.20 1.02 2.96
CA GLN A 14 7.50 2.38 3.42
C GLN A 14 6.31 3.28 3.15
N ILE A 15 6.05 4.21 4.06
CA ILE A 15 5.06 5.28 3.88
C ILE A 15 5.82 6.59 3.81
N VAL A 16 5.57 7.37 2.76
CA VAL A 16 6.21 8.68 2.53
C VAL A 16 5.17 9.78 2.60
N PHE A 17 5.48 10.79 3.41
CA PHE A 17 4.72 12.02 3.54
C PHE A 17 5.53 13.17 2.94
N PHE A 18 4.85 14.08 2.25
CA PHE A 18 5.49 15.23 1.60
C PHE A 18 5.10 16.51 2.32
N GLU A 19 6.07 17.22 2.89
CA GLU A 19 5.81 18.48 3.62
C GLU A 19 5.22 19.56 2.71
N SER A 20 5.64 19.62 1.45
CA SER A 20 5.10 20.55 0.44
C SER A 20 3.75 20.11 -0.13
N SER A 21 3.24 18.94 0.25
CA SER A 21 2.01 18.35 -0.31
C SER A 21 1.33 17.45 0.73
N PRO A 22 0.74 18.04 1.80
CA PRO A 22 0.21 17.29 2.95
C PRO A 22 -0.96 16.36 2.61
N ASN A 23 -1.60 16.57 1.47
CA ASN A 23 -2.69 15.75 0.93
C ASN A 23 -2.20 14.61 0.01
N ILE A 24 -0.89 14.41 -0.12
CA ILE A 24 -0.29 13.29 -0.86
C ILE A 24 0.35 12.34 0.14
N VAL A 25 -0.02 11.06 0.05
CA VAL A 25 0.62 9.97 0.79
C VAL A 25 1.04 8.90 -0.19
N GLN A 26 2.29 8.43 -0.08
CA GLN A 26 2.81 7.37 -0.94
C GLN A 26 3.11 6.11 -0.12
N TYR A 27 2.64 4.97 -0.60
CA TYR A 27 2.94 3.65 -0.06
C TYR A 27 3.85 2.92 -1.04
N LEU A 28 5.02 2.51 -0.57
CA LEU A 28 6.01 1.76 -1.32
C LEU A 28 6.04 0.34 -0.77
N TYR A 29 5.53 -0.62 -1.52
CA TYR A 29 5.57 -2.03 -1.17
C TYR A 29 6.78 -2.66 -1.84
N TYR A 30 7.65 -3.25 -1.03
CA TYR A 30 8.84 -3.95 -1.53
C TYR A 30 8.58 -5.44 -1.59
N GLN A 31 8.05 -6.01 -0.50
CA GLN A 31 7.98 -7.45 -0.33
C GLN A 31 6.86 -7.85 0.64
N ALA A 32 6.12 -8.90 0.28
CA ALA A 32 5.29 -9.66 1.21
C ALA A 32 5.57 -11.16 0.98
N SER A 33 5.74 -11.93 2.05
CA SER A 33 5.99 -13.38 1.99
C SER A 33 4.81 -14.20 1.45
N ASP A 34 3.61 -13.63 1.53
CA ASP A 34 2.38 -14.15 0.96
C ASP A 34 1.78 -13.01 0.13
N GLY A 35 1.68 -13.20 -1.19
CA GLY A 35 1.13 -12.23 -2.16
C GLY A 35 -0.33 -11.83 -1.87
N GLY A 36 -0.90 -12.37 -0.80
CA GLY A 36 -2.03 -11.76 -0.13
C GLY A 36 -3.31 -11.97 -0.89
N SER A 37 -3.87 -13.19 -0.87
CA SER A 37 -5.18 -13.44 -1.48
C SER A 37 -6.35 -12.66 -0.86
N SER A 38 -6.12 -11.90 0.21
CA SER A 38 -7.12 -11.01 0.80
C SER A 38 -6.42 -9.87 1.55
N ALA A 39 -5.96 -8.87 0.83
CA ALA A 39 -5.54 -7.61 1.41
C ALA A 39 -6.51 -6.50 1.01
N THR A 40 -6.75 -5.55 1.91
CA THR A 40 -7.39 -4.28 1.59
C THR A 40 -6.35 -3.20 1.73
N ILE A 41 -6.12 -2.42 0.66
CA ILE A 41 -5.15 -1.34 0.65
C ILE A 41 -5.86 -0.05 0.29
N GLY A 42 -5.65 0.98 1.09
CA GLY A 42 -6.24 2.28 0.87
C GLY A 42 -5.84 3.28 1.95
N VAL A 43 -6.21 4.53 1.73
CA VAL A 43 -6.11 5.60 2.73
C VAL A 43 -7.49 6.10 3.10
N GLN A 44 -7.66 6.48 4.35
CA GLN A 44 -8.86 7.16 4.81
C GLN A 44 -8.46 8.57 5.24
N SER A 45 -9.13 9.58 4.68
CA SER A 45 -9.00 10.96 5.14
C SER A 45 -9.60 11.10 6.54
N SER A 46 -8.98 11.92 7.38
CA SER A 46 -9.49 12.27 8.71
C SER A 46 -10.77 13.13 8.66
N GLY A 47 -11.06 13.76 7.52
CA GLY A 47 -12.26 14.57 7.29
C GLY A 47 -13.31 13.87 6.43
N SER A 48 -14.57 13.91 6.89
CA SER A 48 -15.81 13.59 6.13
C SER A 48 -15.82 12.29 5.30
N GLY A 49 -15.07 11.26 5.73
CA GLY A 49 -15.30 9.88 5.31
C GLY A 49 -14.81 9.51 3.91
N SER A 50 -14.01 10.34 3.24
CA SER A 50 -13.40 9.96 1.96
C SER A 50 -12.39 8.83 2.16
N ARG A 51 -12.76 7.64 1.68
CA ARG A 51 -11.93 6.44 1.63
C ARG A 51 -11.47 6.24 0.19
N ILE A 52 -10.16 6.22 -0.02
CA ILE A 52 -9.57 5.91 -1.31
C ILE A 52 -9.00 4.51 -1.21
N GLN A 53 -9.60 3.57 -1.95
CA GLN A 53 -9.23 2.16 -1.91
C GLN A 53 -8.56 1.78 -3.23
N TYR A 54 -7.33 1.27 -3.15
CA TYR A 54 -6.64 0.67 -4.28
C TYR A 54 -7.15 -0.75 -4.54
N SER A 55 -7.29 -1.55 -3.49
CA SER A 55 -7.74 -2.93 -3.61
C SER A 55 -8.62 -3.38 -2.45
N TYR A 56 -9.52 -4.32 -2.75
CA TYR A 56 -10.36 -5.02 -1.79
C TYR A 56 -10.24 -6.52 -2.01
N ASN A 57 -9.80 -7.25 -0.99
CA ASN A 57 -9.74 -8.72 -0.99
C ASN A 57 -9.13 -9.33 -2.27
N SER A 58 -8.10 -8.69 -2.83
CA SER A 58 -7.47 -9.13 -4.08
C SER A 58 -5.96 -9.28 -3.92
N VAL A 59 -5.37 -10.23 -4.66
CA VAL A 59 -3.91 -10.42 -4.80
C VAL A 59 -3.34 -9.21 -5.51
N SER A 60 -3.02 -8.19 -4.74
CA SER A 60 -2.65 -6.87 -5.26
C SER A 60 -1.29 -6.39 -4.75
N ILE A 61 -0.67 -7.13 -3.83
CA ILE A 61 0.74 -6.96 -3.47
C ILE A 61 1.56 -8.03 -4.20
N PRO A 62 2.47 -7.66 -5.11
CA PRO A 62 3.38 -8.61 -5.73
C PRO A 62 4.22 -9.32 -4.68
N TYR A 63 4.39 -10.63 -4.85
CA TYR A 63 5.35 -11.38 -4.04
C TYR A 63 6.78 -10.88 -4.37
N GLY A 64 7.60 -10.73 -3.34
CA GLY A 64 8.99 -10.30 -3.47
C GLY A 64 9.94 -11.34 -2.90
N THR A 65 11.23 -11.21 -3.22
CA THR A 65 12.29 -11.93 -2.49
C THR A 65 12.90 -10.99 -1.48
N SER A 66 13.54 -11.50 -0.41
CA SER A 66 14.20 -10.66 0.61
C SER A 66 15.30 -9.73 0.05
N ALA A 67 15.74 -9.94 -1.20
CA ALA A 67 16.78 -9.15 -1.87
C ALA A 67 16.26 -7.89 -2.62
N THR A 68 14.94 -7.65 -2.68
CA THR A 68 14.42 -6.52 -3.46
C THR A 68 14.71 -5.17 -2.78
N SER A 69 15.54 -4.33 -3.40
CA SER A 69 15.90 -2.98 -2.97
C SER A 69 15.00 -1.87 -3.55
N SER A 70 14.16 -2.21 -4.54
CA SER A 70 13.20 -1.31 -5.17
C SER A 70 11.75 -1.74 -4.87
N PRO A 71 10.80 -0.81 -4.77
CA PRO A 71 9.40 -1.16 -4.58
C PRO A 71 8.87 -1.91 -5.80
N THR A 72 8.14 -3.01 -5.56
CA THR A 72 7.40 -3.77 -6.59
C THR A 72 6.01 -3.19 -6.84
N LEU A 73 5.51 -2.38 -5.92
CA LEU A 73 4.29 -1.60 -6.09
C LEU A 73 4.43 -0.26 -5.37
N THR A 74 4.18 0.81 -6.09
CA THR A 74 4.07 2.17 -5.56
C THR A 74 2.65 2.65 -5.72
N LEU A 75 2.01 3.04 -4.61
CA LEU A 75 0.70 3.66 -4.59
C LEU A 75 0.82 5.10 -4.15
N THR A 76 0.27 6.03 -4.93
CA THR A 76 0.21 7.45 -4.56
C THR A 76 -1.24 7.85 -4.41
N PHE A 77 -1.62 8.26 -3.21
CA PHE A 77 -2.97 8.71 -2.89
C PHE A 77 -3.01 10.23 -2.80
N ASN A 78 -4.00 10.83 -3.45
CA ASN A 78 -4.32 12.25 -3.30
C ASN A 78 -5.65 12.41 -2.56
N THR A 79 -5.54 12.70 -1.27
CA THR A 79 -6.69 12.81 -0.35
C THR A 79 -7.56 14.04 -0.59
N ASN A 80 -7.05 15.04 -1.32
CA ASN A 80 -7.84 16.21 -1.72
C ASN A 80 -8.79 15.88 -2.89
N SER A 81 -8.32 15.06 -3.84
CA SER A 81 -9.10 14.67 -5.03
C SER A 81 -9.86 13.35 -4.89
N GLY A 82 -9.57 12.55 -3.87
CA GLY A 82 -10.15 11.21 -3.74
C GLY A 82 -9.58 10.18 -4.71
N THR A 83 -8.45 10.46 -5.36
CA THR A 83 -7.86 9.61 -6.41
C THR A 83 -6.60 8.89 -5.94
N TYR A 84 -6.26 7.81 -6.63
CA TYR A 84 -4.97 7.13 -6.47
C TYR A 84 -4.35 6.82 -7.84
N THR A 85 -3.04 6.62 -7.83
CA THR A 85 -2.29 6.02 -8.95
C THR A 85 -1.44 4.87 -8.45
N SER A 86 -1.22 3.87 -9.32
CA SER A 86 -0.41 2.70 -9.02
C SER A 86 0.62 2.46 -10.12
N SER A 87 1.87 2.19 -9.75
CA SER A 87 2.92 1.72 -10.65
C SER A 87 3.67 0.53 -10.07
N GLY A 88 4.04 -0.44 -10.90
CA GLY A 88 4.83 -1.62 -10.54
C GLY A 88 5.78 -2.00 -11.66
#